data_AF-A0A6N6PUL9-F1
#
_entry.id   AF-A0A6N6PUL9-F1
#
_cell.length_a   1.000
_cell.length_b   1.000
_cell.length_c   1.000
_cell.angle_alpha   90.00
_cell.angle_beta   90.00
_cell.angle_gamma   90.00
#
_symmetry.space_group_name_H-M   'P 1'
#
loop_
_entity.id
_entity.type
_entity.pdbx_description
1 polymer ?
#
loop_
_entity_poly.entity_id
_entity_poly.type
_entity_poly.pdbx_seq_one_letter_code
_entity_poly.pdbx_strand_id
1 'polypeptide(L)'
;MIQPPASGSDVAITRPYEWPAWIHASAWGALLLLTVVLVAITQSNPGGNVWTGWRESSSLRRPSYAERVYVNEVVRTRSNTWSNLAYVLLGFYVLAIGWHDLRRSPPSGAGYLAQTPAFSLTFGLASCYLGLGSGLFHASLTRFGQQLDVAAMYAPLLTLIALNVGLWVPRLNFGRRPFNLPTWPILIALVVIVSSLLFLYKWSMSSKNVLSVLIATVAFFALLNRFRSSLKLDPRWLAWSGATLTAGVICRELDLAGRFSGPDAVLQGHALWHVLTSLSLGCTYLYHRSNVVTAPGSPR
;
A
#
# COMPACT_ATOMS: atom_id res chain seq x y z
N MET A 1 27.73 -50.87 -17.81
CA MET A 1 28.28 -49.57 -17.36
C MET A 1 27.08 -48.64 -17.18
N ILE A 2 26.54 -48.60 -15.96
CA ILE A 2 25.29 -47.90 -15.63
C ILE A 2 25.67 -46.47 -15.29
N GLN A 3 25.19 -45.49 -16.07
CA GLN A 3 25.35 -44.09 -15.72
C GLN A 3 24.52 -43.79 -14.46
N PRO A 4 25.08 -43.07 -13.45
CA PRO A 4 24.29 -42.63 -12.32
C PRO A 4 23.32 -41.52 -12.75
N PRO A 5 22.12 -41.43 -12.15
CA PRO A 5 21.19 -40.36 -12.43
C PRO A 5 21.77 -39.02 -11.99
N ALA A 6 21.63 -38.01 -12.85
CA ALA A 6 22.05 -36.64 -12.58
C ALA A 6 21.37 -36.11 -11.31
N SER A 7 22.13 -36.04 -10.22
CA SER A 7 21.78 -35.28 -9.03
C SER A 7 22.00 -33.80 -9.31
N GLY A 8 20.95 -32.99 -9.16
CA GLY A 8 21.08 -31.54 -9.11
C GLY A 8 20.10 -30.79 -10.00
N SER A 9 18.80 -30.85 -9.68
CA SER A 9 17.97 -29.68 -9.90
C SER A 9 18.07 -28.83 -8.64
N ASP A 10 19.11 -27.99 -8.57
CA ASP A 10 19.08 -26.80 -7.73
C ASP A 10 17.78 -26.07 -8.08
N VAL A 11 16.76 -26.21 -7.23
CA VAL A 11 15.62 -25.32 -7.24
C VAL A 11 16.20 -23.99 -6.84
N ALA A 12 16.61 -23.21 -7.85
CA ALA A 12 17.18 -21.89 -7.70
C ALA A 12 16.29 -21.13 -6.71
N ILE A 13 16.81 -20.93 -5.50
CA ILE A 13 16.26 -20.02 -4.53
C ILE A 13 16.36 -18.65 -5.19
N THR A 14 15.25 -18.31 -5.86
CA THR A 14 14.83 -17.03 -6.39
C THR A 14 15.93 -15.98 -6.41
N ARG A 15 16.48 -15.73 -7.61
CA ARG A 15 17.12 -14.44 -7.89
C ARG A 15 16.18 -13.32 -7.40
N PRO A 16 16.70 -12.24 -6.80
CA PRO A 16 15.88 -11.06 -6.54
C PRO A 16 15.14 -10.71 -7.84
N TYR A 17 13.87 -10.29 -7.74
CA TYR A 17 13.09 -9.89 -8.91
C TYR A 17 13.84 -8.77 -9.64
N GLU A 18 14.63 -9.12 -10.65
CA GLU A 18 15.29 -8.15 -11.52
C GLU A 18 14.22 -7.59 -12.45
N TRP A 19 13.56 -6.54 -11.97
CA TRP A 19 12.61 -5.80 -12.78
C TRP A 19 13.36 -5.04 -13.89
N PRO A 20 12.80 -4.96 -15.10
CA PRO A 20 13.40 -4.17 -16.16
C PRO A 20 13.61 -2.72 -15.74
N ALA A 21 14.70 -2.10 -16.20
CA ALA A 21 15.05 -0.71 -15.88
C ALA A 21 13.91 0.29 -16.12
N TRP A 22 13.02 0.03 -17.09
CA TRP A 22 11.87 0.90 -17.38
C TRP A 22 10.89 0.98 -16.21
N ILE A 23 10.74 -0.06 -15.39
CA ILE A 23 9.86 -0.03 -14.21
C ILE A 23 10.37 1.04 -13.23
N HIS A 24 11.66 1.00 -12.91
CA HIS A 24 12.31 1.99 -12.06
C HIS A 24 12.25 3.39 -12.67
N ALA A 25 12.59 3.53 -13.95
CA ALA A 25 12.55 4.81 -14.66
C ALA A 25 11.14 5.42 -14.69
N SER A 26 10.11 4.60 -14.91
CA SER A 26 8.72 5.06 -14.92
C SER A 26 8.25 5.50 -13.53
N ALA A 27 8.56 4.74 -12.47
CA ALA A 27 8.14 5.08 -11.11
C ALA A 27 8.84 6.35 -10.59
N TRP A 28 10.16 6.43 -10.72
CA TRP A 28 10.92 7.61 -10.32
C TRP A 28 10.65 8.82 -11.21
N GLY A 29 10.52 8.62 -12.52
CA GLY A 29 10.20 9.69 -13.47
C GLY A 29 8.82 10.31 -13.21
N ALA A 30 7.80 9.48 -12.97
CA ALA A 30 6.47 9.94 -12.60
C ALA A 30 6.46 10.65 -11.24
N LEU A 31 7.20 10.14 -10.25
CA LEU A 31 7.34 10.79 -8.94
C LEU A 31 8.02 12.16 -9.06
N LEU A 32 9.12 12.24 -9.82
CA LEU A 32 9.85 13.49 -10.04
C LEU A 32 8.94 14.52 -10.71
N LEU A 33 8.25 14.14 -11.78
CA LEU A 33 7.30 15.02 -12.47
C LEU A 33 6.22 15.53 -11.53
N LEU A 34 5.57 14.63 -10.76
CA LEU A 34 4.56 15.02 -9.78
C LEU A 34 5.15 15.98 -8.73
N THR A 35 6.34 15.70 -8.23
CA THR A 35 7.02 16.54 -7.22
C THR A 35 7.30 17.92 -7.77
N VAL A 36 7.82 18.03 -9.00
CA VAL A 36 8.06 19.32 -9.67
C VAL A 36 6.76 20.10 -9.84
N VAL A 37 5.67 19.45 -10.27
CA VAL A 37 4.36 20.09 -10.40
C VAL A 37 3.85 20.59 -9.04
N LEU A 38 3.91 19.77 -7.99
CA LEU A 38 3.47 20.16 -6.66
C LEU A 38 4.31 21.31 -6.10
N VAL A 39 5.64 21.27 -6.29
CA VAL A 39 6.53 22.38 -5.89
C VAL A 39 6.14 23.65 -6.66
N ALA A 40 5.95 23.59 -7.97
CA ALA A 40 5.54 24.74 -8.78
C ALA A 40 4.20 25.33 -8.32
N ILE A 41 3.21 24.50 -7.97
CA ILE A 41 1.93 24.94 -7.40
C ILE A 41 2.15 25.67 -6.07
N THR A 42 2.98 25.11 -5.18
CA THR A 42 3.25 25.73 -3.87
C THR A 42 4.02 27.05 -3.99
N GLN A 43 4.98 27.15 -4.91
CA GLN A 43 5.81 28.34 -5.10
C GLN A 43 5.09 29.46 -5.86
N SER A 44 4.08 29.13 -6.69
CA SER A 44 3.27 30.13 -7.40
C SER A 44 2.22 30.82 -6.54
N ASN A 45 1.98 30.35 -5.30
CA ASN A 45 0.97 30.88 -4.39
C ASN A 45 1.54 31.20 -2.99
N PRO A 46 2.62 32.00 -2.87
CA PRO A 46 3.25 32.27 -1.58
C PRO A 46 2.32 33.08 -0.68
N GLY A 47 2.10 32.63 0.56
CA GLY A 47 1.22 33.31 1.53
C GLY A 47 -0.26 33.41 1.13
N GLY A 48 -0.66 32.77 0.02
CA GLY A 48 -2.05 32.64 -0.39
C GLY A 48 -2.70 31.50 0.37
N ASN A 49 -3.58 31.81 1.33
CA ASN A 49 -4.41 30.80 1.97
C ASN A 49 -5.47 30.30 0.97
N VAL A 50 -5.06 29.43 0.04
CA VAL A 50 -5.92 28.82 -0.99
C VAL A 50 -7.04 27.94 -0.40
N TRP A 51 -6.95 27.64 0.89
CA TRP A 51 -7.95 26.88 1.64
C TRP A 51 -9.04 27.76 2.27
N THR A 52 -9.04 29.06 1.99
CA THR A 52 -10.08 29.99 2.46
C THR A 52 -11.46 29.52 1.97
N GLY A 53 -12.46 29.54 2.85
CA GLY A 53 -13.82 29.05 2.57
C GLY A 53 -14.01 27.54 2.75
N TRP A 54 -12.93 26.76 2.91
CA TRP A 54 -13.04 25.35 3.24
C TRP A 54 -13.31 25.15 4.73
N ARG A 55 -14.16 24.17 5.07
CA ARG A 55 -14.41 23.82 6.47
C ARG A 55 -13.15 23.21 7.10
N GLU A 56 -12.63 23.84 8.13
CA GLU A 56 -11.43 23.41 8.85
C GLU A 56 -11.63 22.09 9.61
N SER A 57 -10.60 21.25 9.62
CA SER A 57 -10.54 20.06 10.48
C SER A 57 -10.33 20.43 11.95
N SER A 58 -10.60 19.48 12.85
CA SER A 58 -10.23 19.64 14.26
C SER A 58 -8.71 19.77 14.45
N SER A 59 -7.91 19.13 13.59
CA SER A 59 -6.45 19.13 13.66
C SER A 59 -5.83 20.49 13.33
N LEU A 60 -6.54 21.37 12.62
CA LEU A 60 -6.10 22.76 12.46
C LEU A 60 -6.26 23.56 13.76
N ARG A 61 -7.39 23.37 14.46
CA ARG A 61 -7.72 24.09 15.70
C ARG A 61 -7.01 23.55 16.93
N ARG A 62 -6.74 22.24 16.94
CA ARG A 62 -6.05 21.52 18.01
C ARG A 62 -5.06 20.54 17.37
N PRO A 63 -3.88 21.02 16.94
CA PRO A 63 -2.85 20.16 16.39
C PRO A 63 -2.47 19.07 17.40
N SER A 64 -2.54 17.81 16.95
CA SER A 64 -2.17 16.66 17.76
C SER A 64 -0.73 16.22 17.55
N TYR A 65 -0.19 16.48 16.36
CA TYR A 65 1.19 16.15 15.99
C TYR A 65 2.12 17.30 16.32
N ALA A 66 3.41 17.00 16.51
CA ALA A 66 4.40 17.98 16.96
C ALA A 66 4.70 19.06 15.91
N GLU A 67 4.56 18.73 14.62
CA GLU A 67 4.91 19.61 13.51
C GLU A 67 4.19 20.98 13.56
N ARG A 68 4.95 22.06 13.35
CA ARG A 68 4.40 23.42 13.22
C ARG A 68 3.39 23.52 12.08
N VAL A 69 2.28 24.19 12.36
CA VAL A 69 1.23 24.48 11.38
C VAL A 69 1.41 25.90 10.80
N TYR A 70 1.58 25.99 9.50
CA TYR A 70 1.70 27.24 8.74
C TYR A 70 0.36 27.62 8.10
N VAL A 71 -0.57 28.21 8.88
CA VAL A 71 -1.98 28.40 8.51
C VAL A 71 -2.19 29.15 7.18
N ASN A 72 -1.33 30.12 6.89
CA ASN A 72 -1.42 30.99 5.71
C ASN A 72 -0.74 30.42 4.46
N GLU A 73 -0.12 29.25 4.56
CA GLU A 73 0.58 28.61 3.45
C GLU A 73 -0.31 27.57 2.75
N VAL A 74 -0.01 27.31 1.48
CA VAL A 74 -0.62 26.20 0.72
C VAL A 74 -0.36 24.86 1.39
N VAL A 75 0.84 24.67 1.96
CA VAL A 75 1.22 23.46 2.69
C VAL A 75 1.34 23.81 4.17
N ARG A 76 0.29 23.48 4.92
CA ARG A 76 0.20 23.81 6.35
C ARG A 76 1.11 22.94 7.23
N THR A 77 1.37 21.69 6.87
CA THR A 77 2.36 20.82 7.54
C THR A 77 3.29 20.21 6.50
N ARG A 78 4.51 20.73 6.38
CA ARG A 78 5.46 20.44 5.30
C ARG A 78 5.94 18.99 5.35
N SER A 79 6.53 18.56 6.45
CA SER A 79 7.09 17.21 6.60
C SER A 79 6.02 16.14 6.48
N ASN A 80 4.87 16.34 7.13
CA ASN A 80 3.75 15.41 7.02
C ASN A 80 3.12 15.38 5.62
N THR A 81 3.10 16.49 4.88
CA THR A 81 2.63 16.50 3.48
C THR A 81 3.59 15.76 2.55
N TRP A 82 4.87 16.12 2.56
CA TRP A 82 5.82 15.59 1.58
C TRP A 82 6.21 14.13 1.82
N SER A 83 6.19 13.67 3.07
CA SER A 83 6.43 12.25 3.40
C SER A 83 5.40 11.29 2.77
N ASN A 84 4.20 11.77 2.43
CA ASN A 84 3.19 10.98 1.74
C ASN A 84 3.58 10.58 0.30
N LEU A 85 4.59 11.23 -0.29
CA LEU A 85 5.18 10.80 -1.56
C LEU A 85 5.75 9.38 -1.50
N ALA A 86 6.07 8.86 -0.31
CA ALA A 86 6.48 7.47 -0.13
C ALA A 86 5.37 6.47 -0.53
N TYR A 87 4.10 6.77 -0.26
CA TYR A 87 2.98 5.93 -0.71
C TYR A 87 2.75 6.05 -2.22
N VAL A 88 2.90 7.25 -2.76
CA VAL A 88 2.76 7.49 -4.21
C VAL A 88 3.84 6.75 -4.99
N LEU A 89 5.10 6.79 -4.50
CA LEU A 89 6.20 6.04 -5.09
C LEU A 89 5.92 4.54 -5.07
N LEU A 90 5.47 4.00 -3.93
CA LEU A 90 5.04 2.60 -3.84
C LEU A 90 3.95 2.31 -4.89
N GLY A 91 2.95 3.17 -4.98
CA GLY A 91 1.85 3.04 -5.95
C GLY A 91 2.35 2.99 -7.39
N PHE A 92 3.25 3.90 -7.79
CA PHE A 92 3.84 3.90 -9.13
C PHE A 92 4.67 2.65 -9.42
N TYR A 93 5.45 2.17 -8.45
CA TYR A 93 6.18 0.90 -8.60
C TYR A 93 5.23 -0.26 -8.86
N VAL A 94 4.21 -0.41 -8.02
CA VAL A 94 3.25 -1.50 -8.15
C VAL A 94 2.43 -1.38 -9.44
N LEU A 95 2.05 -0.18 -9.85
CA LEU A 95 1.37 0.05 -11.13
C LEU A 95 2.23 -0.37 -12.31
N ALA A 96 3.51 0.01 -12.33
CA ALA A 96 4.45 -0.37 -13.37
C ALA A 96 4.66 -1.90 -13.40
N ILE A 97 4.75 -2.56 -12.25
CA ILE A 97 4.83 -4.03 -12.13
C ILE A 97 3.54 -4.70 -12.63
N GLY A 98 2.37 -4.23 -12.20
CA GLY A 98 1.08 -4.76 -12.65
C GLY A 98 0.88 -4.58 -14.16
N TRP A 99 1.31 -3.45 -14.71
CA TRP A 99 1.29 -3.20 -16.15
C TRP A 99 2.25 -4.10 -16.92
N HIS A 100 3.44 -4.32 -16.36
CA HIS A 100 4.43 -5.26 -16.90
C HIS A 100 3.88 -6.68 -16.96
N ASP A 101 3.27 -7.15 -15.87
CA ASP A 101 2.65 -8.48 -15.79
C ASP A 101 1.45 -8.60 -16.75
N LEU A 102 0.64 -7.55 -16.91
CA LEU A 102 -0.51 -7.54 -17.83
C LEU A 102 -0.10 -7.74 -19.30
N ARG A 103 1.08 -7.26 -19.68
CA ARG A 103 1.60 -7.33 -21.05
C ARG A 103 2.36 -8.62 -21.34
N ARG A 104 2.46 -9.54 -20.39
CA ARG A 104 3.28 -10.74 -20.50
C ARG A 104 2.49 -11.98 -20.10
N SER A 105 2.81 -13.11 -20.73
CA SER A 105 2.35 -14.40 -20.22
C SER A 105 3.08 -14.68 -18.89
N PRO A 106 2.36 -15.03 -17.81
CA PRO A 106 3.00 -15.38 -16.54
C PRO A 106 3.97 -16.56 -16.75
N PRO A 107 5.20 -16.49 -16.21
CA PRO A 107 6.12 -17.62 -16.26
C PRO A 107 5.52 -18.88 -15.64
N SER A 108 5.95 -20.05 -16.10
CA SER A 108 5.61 -21.33 -15.46
C SER A 108 5.99 -21.29 -13.98
N GLY A 109 5.02 -21.56 -13.10
CA GLY A 109 5.20 -21.51 -11.64
C GLY A 109 5.05 -20.12 -10.99
N ALA A 110 4.69 -19.08 -11.76
CA ALA A 110 4.44 -17.76 -11.21
C ALA A 110 3.28 -17.77 -10.19
N GLY A 111 3.42 -17.02 -9.11
CA GLY A 111 2.39 -16.92 -8.07
C GLY A 111 1.07 -16.30 -8.51
N TYR A 112 0.04 -16.45 -7.69
CA TYR A 112 -1.31 -15.93 -7.94
C TYR A 112 -1.36 -14.44 -8.31
N LEU A 113 -0.56 -13.60 -7.63
CA LEU A 113 -0.51 -12.16 -7.90
C LEU A 113 0.07 -11.85 -9.29
N ALA A 114 1.03 -12.65 -9.77
CA ALA A 114 1.56 -12.55 -11.14
C ALA A 114 0.52 -12.89 -12.19
N GLN A 115 -0.26 -13.92 -11.90
CA GLN A 115 -1.32 -14.41 -12.78
C GLN A 115 -2.56 -13.51 -12.76
N THR A 116 -2.64 -12.60 -11.78
CA THR A 116 -3.79 -11.70 -11.60
C THR A 116 -3.33 -10.25 -11.46
N PRO A 117 -2.77 -9.63 -12.54
CA PRO A 117 -2.17 -8.29 -12.47
C PRO A 117 -3.15 -7.19 -12.02
N ALA A 118 -4.46 -7.42 -12.19
CA ALA A 118 -5.51 -6.52 -11.73
C ALA A 118 -5.45 -6.22 -10.22
N PHE A 119 -4.96 -7.15 -9.39
CA PHE A 119 -4.73 -6.87 -7.97
C PHE A 119 -3.55 -5.94 -7.74
N SER A 120 -2.45 -6.10 -8.50
CA SER A 120 -1.32 -5.16 -8.46
C SER A 120 -1.78 -3.78 -8.90
N LEU A 121 -2.52 -3.66 -10.00
CA LEU A 121 -3.03 -2.37 -10.48
C LEU A 121 -3.95 -1.71 -9.45
N THR A 122 -4.89 -2.45 -8.87
CA THR A 122 -5.79 -1.94 -7.81
C THR A 122 -5.01 -1.50 -6.57
N PHE A 123 -4.03 -2.29 -6.12
CA PHE A 123 -3.21 -1.96 -4.95
C PHE A 123 -2.37 -0.70 -5.21
N GLY A 124 -1.76 -0.60 -6.39
CA GLY A 124 -0.98 0.56 -6.79
C GLY A 124 -1.83 1.84 -6.85
N LEU A 125 -3.04 1.78 -7.44
CA LEU A 125 -4.00 2.88 -7.42
C LEU A 125 -4.42 3.25 -5.99
N ALA A 126 -4.67 2.26 -5.13
CA ALA A 126 -5.03 2.47 -3.73
C ALA A 126 -3.90 3.12 -2.91
N SER A 127 -2.64 2.75 -3.16
CA SER A 127 -1.47 3.39 -2.55
C SER A 127 -1.27 4.83 -3.03
N CYS A 128 -1.47 5.10 -4.33
CA CYS A 128 -1.49 6.47 -4.85
C CYS A 128 -2.61 7.30 -4.21
N TYR A 129 -3.82 6.73 -4.09
CA TYR A 129 -4.95 7.38 -3.43
C TYR A 129 -4.65 7.70 -1.96
N LEU A 130 -4.02 6.78 -1.22
CA LEU A 130 -3.54 7.02 0.14
C LEU A 130 -2.55 8.19 0.20
N GLY A 131 -1.50 8.16 -0.61
CA GLY A 131 -0.50 9.23 -0.62
C GLY A 131 -1.07 10.60 -0.98
N LEU A 132 -1.91 10.67 -2.02
CA LEU A 132 -2.51 11.93 -2.46
C LEU A 132 -3.57 12.43 -1.46
N GLY A 133 -4.42 11.55 -0.95
CA GLY A 133 -5.47 11.89 0.02
C GLY A 133 -4.91 12.36 1.35
N SER A 134 -3.91 11.64 1.87
CA SER A 134 -3.22 12.00 3.11
C SER A 134 -2.36 13.25 2.95
N GLY A 135 -1.62 13.36 1.83
CA GLY A 135 -0.87 14.57 1.50
C GLY A 135 -1.77 15.81 1.40
N LEU A 136 -2.93 15.70 0.75
CA LEU A 136 -3.91 16.79 0.67
C LEU A 136 -4.46 17.17 2.05
N PHE A 137 -4.71 16.21 2.93
CA PHE A 137 -5.10 16.51 4.31
C PHE A 137 -4.02 17.29 5.05
N HIS A 138 -2.76 16.86 4.97
CA HIS A 138 -1.67 17.55 5.65
C HIS A 138 -1.34 18.92 5.05
N ALA A 139 -1.55 19.09 3.74
CA ALA A 139 -1.40 20.38 3.08
C ALA A 139 -2.51 21.35 3.52
N SER A 140 -3.76 20.87 3.57
CA SER A 140 -4.93 21.73 3.75
C SER A 140 -5.45 21.83 5.18
N LEU A 141 -5.26 20.80 6.00
CA LEU A 141 -5.93 20.58 7.29
C LEU A 141 -7.44 20.87 7.26
N THR A 142 -8.09 20.58 6.13
CA THR A 142 -9.54 20.74 5.93
C THR A 142 -10.30 19.48 6.31
N ARG A 143 -11.60 19.63 6.61
CA ARG A 143 -12.51 18.53 6.93
C ARG A 143 -12.67 17.57 5.74
N PHE A 144 -12.71 18.10 4.52
CA PHE A 144 -12.76 17.28 3.31
C PHE A 144 -11.45 16.50 3.11
N GLY A 145 -10.30 17.16 3.24
CA GLY A 145 -8.99 16.50 3.24
C GLY A 145 -8.94 15.35 4.26
N GLN A 146 -9.41 15.60 5.50
CA GLN A 146 -9.47 14.57 6.54
C GLN A 146 -10.38 13.40 6.19
N GLN A 147 -11.46 13.64 5.42
CA GLN A 147 -12.34 12.56 4.96
C GLN A 147 -11.65 11.72 3.89
N LEU A 148 -10.92 12.35 2.97
CA LEU A 148 -10.12 11.65 1.96
C LEU A 148 -8.98 10.85 2.60
N ASP A 149 -8.17 11.44 3.46
CA ASP A 149 -7.07 10.78 4.18
C ASP A 149 -7.52 9.50 4.90
N VAL A 150 -8.56 9.64 5.73
CA VAL A 150 -9.13 8.51 6.48
C VAL A 150 -9.77 7.46 5.58
N ALA A 151 -10.43 7.85 4.49
CA ALA A 151 -10.99 6.85 3.58
C ALA A 151 -9.89 6.12 2.79
N ALA A 152 -8.84 6.84 2.41
CA ALA A 152 -7.77 6.34 1.57
C ALA A 152 -6.87 5.32 2.27
N MET A 153 -6.69 5.40 3.59
CA MET A 153 -5.91 4.40 4.34
C MET A 153 -6.53 2.99 4.28
N TYR A 154 -7.83 2.87 4.03
CA TYR A 154 -8.51 1.57 3.99
C TYR A 154 -8.33 0.85 2.67
N ALA A 155 -8.26 1.57 1.55
CA ALA A 155 -8.23 1.00 0.20
C ALA A 155 -7.07 -0.01 -0.03
N PRO A 156 -5.80 0.26 0.34
CA PRO A 156 -4.73 -0.71 0.15
C PRO A 156 -4.92 -1.95 1.03
N LEU A 157 -5.41 -1.79 2.26
CA LEU A 157 -5.69 -2.92 3.16
C LEU A 157 -6.83 -3.80 2.65
N LEU A 158 -7.92 -3.19 2.18
CA LEU A 158 -9.03 -3.91 1.55
C LEU A 158 -8.56 -4.68 0.30
N THR A 159 -7.66 -4.10 -0.48
CA THR A 159 -7.06 -4.78 -1.64
C THR A 159 -6.23 -5.99 -1.22
N LEU A 160 -5.44 -5.88 -0.14
CA LEU A 160 -4.67 -7.00 0.40
C LEU A 160 -5.58 -8.10 0.97
N ILE A 161 -6.68 -7.73 1.64
CA ILE A 161 -7.69 -8.69 2.11
C ILE A 161 -8.32 -9.42 0.91
N ALA A 162 -8.77 -8.68 -0.10
CA ALA A 162 -9.33 -9.23 -1.32
C ALA A 162 -8.34 -10.15 -2.05
N LEU A 163 -7.07 -9.78 -2.11
CA LEU A 163 -6.00 -10.60 -2.65
C LEU A 163 -5.86 -11.92 -1.88
N ASN A 164 -5.89 -11.88 -0.55
CA ASN A 164 -5.85 -13.09 0.27
C ASN A 164 -7.08 -13.97 0.03
N VAL A 165 -8.28 -13.40 -0.04
CA VAL A 165 -9.49 -14.17 -0.37
C VAL A 165 -9.36 -14.82 -1.76
N GLY A 166 -8.86 -14.08 -2.76
CA GLY A 166 -8.61 -14.61 -4.10
C GLY A 166 -7.53 -15.70 -4.14
N LEU A 167 -6.50 -15.60 -3.30
CA LEU A 167 -5.48 -16.65 -3.13
C LEU A 167 -6.09 -17.96 -2.59
N TRP A 168 -7.08 -17.86 -1.72
CA TRP A 168 -7.78 -19.00 -1.12
C TRP A 168 -8.83 -19.59 -2.05
N VAL A 169 -9.59 -18.73 -2.72
CA VAL A 169 -10.66 -19.09 -3.63
C VAL A 169 -10.42 -18.37 -4.97
N PRO A 170 -9.50 -18.87 -5.82
CA PRO A 170 -9.15 -18.19 -7.07
C PRO A 170 -10.27 -18.26 -8.12
N ARG A 171 -11.12 -19.28 -8.03
CA ARG A 171 -12.25 -19.49 -8.94
C ARG A 171 -13.48 -20.03 -8.21
N LEU A 172 -14.67 -19.71 -8.70
CA LEU A 172 -15.94 -20.25 -8.22
C LEU A 172 -16.40 -21.37 -9.16
N ASN A 173 -16.67 -22.54 -8.59
CA ASN A 173 -17.22 -23.69 -9.30
C ASN A 173 -18.68 -23.91 -8.88
N PHE A 174 -19.62 -23.69 -9.78
CA PHE A 174 -21.02 -24.03 -9.56
C PHE A 174 -21.28 -25.40 -10.18
N GLY A 175 -21.23 -26.46 -9.36
CA GLY A 175 -21.11 -27.89 -9.72
C GLY A 175 -22.12 -28.50 -10.72
N ARG A 176 -22.92 -27.71 -11.43
CA ARG A 176 -23.82 -28.14 -12.50
C ARG A 176 -23.63 -27.41 -13.84
N ARG A 177 -22.76 -26.38 -13.92
CA ARG A 177 -22.47 -25.68 -15.19
C ARG A 177 -20.96 -25.51 -15.37
N PRO A 178 -20.44 -25.50 -16.61
CA PRO A 178 -19.01 -25.32 -16.90
C PRO A 178 -18.49 -23.89 -16.64
N PHE A 179 -19.22 -23.05 -15.90
CA PHE A 179 -18.82 -21.69 -15.59
C PHE A 179 -17.76 -21.69 -14.48
N ASN A 180 -16.50 -21.68 -14.90
CA ASN A 180 -15.35 -21.50 -14.05
C ASN A 180 -14.96 -20.01 -14.02
N LEU A 181 -15.59 -19.25 -13.12
CA LEU A 181 -15.42 -17.79 -13.05
C LEU A 181 -14.25 -17.42 -12.13
N PRO A 182 -13.30 -16.59 -12.58
CA PRO A 182 -12.28 -16.05 -11.69
C PRO A 182 -12.93 -15.13 -10.64
N THR A 183 -12.49 -15.20 -9.38
CA THR A 183 -13.06 -14.39 -8.29
C THR A 183 -12.62 -12.94 -8.31
N TRP A 184 -11.47 -12.65 -8.92
CA TRP A 184 -10.83 -11.33 -8.87
C TRP A 184 -11.74 -10.16 -9.29
N PRO A 185 -12.61 -10.23 -10.33
CA PRO A 185 -13.43 -9.08 -10.71
C PRO A 185 -14.43 -8.72 -9.62
N ILE A 186 -15.06 -9.72 -9.01
CA ILE A 186 -16.02 -9.55 -7.92
C ILE A 186 -15.30 -8.96 -6.70
N LEU A 187 -14.12 -9.48 -6.38
CA LEU A 187 -13.34 -9.02 -5.24
C LEU A 187 -12.87 -7.56 -5.41
N ILE A 188 -12.43 -7.17 -6.61
CA ILE A 188 -12.07 -5.76 -6.90
C ILE A 188 -13.31 -4.86 -6.83
N ALA A 189 -14.45 -5.29 -7.37
CA ALA A 189 -15.70 -4.55 -7.26
C ALA A 189 -16.09 -4.33 -5.78
N LEU A 190 -15.94 -5.37 -4.94
CA LEU A 190 -16.16 -5.25 -3.50
C LEU A 190 -15.18 -4.27 -2.84
N VAL A 191 -13.90 -4.27 -3.22
CA VAL A 191 -12.94 -3.27 -2.71
C VAL A 191 -13.41 -1.85 -3.01
N VAL A 192 -13.87 -1.58 -4.23
CA VAL A 192 -14.38 -0.26 -4.63
C VAL A 192 -15.64 0.12 -3.87
N ILE A 193 -16.61 -0.80 -3.76
CA ILE A 193 -17.87 -0.58 -3.05
C ILE A 193 -17.60 -0.30 -1.57
N VAL A 194 -16.82 -1.16 -0.89
CA VAL A 194 -16.51 -1.00 0.53
C VAL A 194 -15.70 0.27 0.78
N SER A 195 -14.73 0.60 -0.08
CA SER A 195 -13.98 1.86 0.04
C SER A 195 -14.88 3.09 -0.09
N SER A 196 -15.86 3.03 -1.01
CA SER A 196 -16.84 4.10 -1.20
C SER A 196 -17.76 4.25 0.02
N LEU A 197 -18.25 3.14 0.57
CA LEU A 197 -19.04 3.14 1.80
C LEU A 197 -18.24 3.70 2.99
N LEU A 198 -16.98 3.30 3.15
CA LEU A 198 -16.11 3.81 4.21
C LEU A 198 -15.84 5.31 4.05
N PHE A 199 -15.77 5.83 2.83
CA PHE A 199 -15.69 7.27 2.56
C PHE A 199 -16.98 8.00 2.96
N LEU A 200 -18.15 7.47 2.59
CA LEU A 200 -19.46 8.08 2.87
C LEU A 200 -19.76 8.08 4.38
N TYR A 201 -19.51 6.95 5.05
CA TYR A 201 -19.80 6.77 6.47
C TYR A 201 -18.64 7.13 7.40
N LYS A 202 -17.57 7.75 6.89
CA LYS A 202 -16.36 8.10 7.64
C LYS A 202 -16.65 8.78 8.99
N TRP A 203 -17.65 9.65 9.04
CA TRP A 203 -18.00 10.43 10.23
C TRP A 203 -18.87 9.67 11.24
N SER A 204 -19.37 8.50 10.88
CA SER A 204 -20.20 7.62 11.71
C SER A 204 -19.38 6.48 12.37
N MET A 205 -18.06 6.45 12.15
CA MET A 205 -17.20 5.34 12.57
C MET A 205 -15.92 5.81 13.26
N SER A 206 -15.39 4.99 14.17
CA SER A 206 -14.05 5.20 14.72
C SER A 206 -12.99 4.76 13.71
N SER A 207 -12.25 5.71 13.14
CA SER A 207 -11.19 5.42 12.17
C SER A 207 -10.11 4.52 12.74
N LYS A 208 -9.79 4.67 14.05
CA LYS A 208 -8.87 3.80 14.76
C LYS A 208 -9.37 2.35 14.75
N ASN A 209 -10.65 2.11 15.06
CA ASN A 209 -11.20 0.76 15.13
C ASN A 209 -11.23 0.11 13.75
N VAL A 210 -11.70 0.83 12.72
CA VAL A 210 -11.73 0.32 11.34
C VAL A 210 -10.33 -0.04 10.86
N LEU A 211 -9.36 0.86 11.03
CA LEU A 211 -7.98 0.62 10.64
C LEU A 211 -7.37 -0.59 11.38
N SER A 212 -7.53 -0.67 12.71
CA SER A 212 -7.03 -1.79 13.50
C SER A 212 -7.63 -3.14 13.08
N VAL A 213 -8.93 -3.19 12.79
CA VAL A 213 -9.59 -4.41 12.30
C VAL A 213 -9.05 -4.83 10.92
N LEU A 214 -8.86 -3.88 10.01
CA LEU A 214 -8.32 -4.17 8.68
C LEU A 214 -6.88 -4.69 8.76
N ILE A 215 -6.02 -4.04 9.56
CA ILE A 215 -4.63 -4.49 9.80
C ILE A 215 -4.64 -5.90 10.42
N ALA A 216 -5.46 -6.13 11.45
CA ALA A 216 -5.57 -7.43 12.10
C ALA A 216 -6.05 -8.52 11.14
N THR A 217 -6.95 -8.17 10.21
CA THR A 217 -7.46 -9.11 9.20
C THR A 217 -6.38 -9.47 8.17
N VAL A 218 -5.58 -8.49 7.72
CA VAL A 218 -4.41 -8.75 6.85
C VAL A 218 -3.40 -9.65 7.58
N ALA A 219 -3.09 -9.36 8.85
CA ALA A 219 -2.18 -10.16 9.65
C ALA A 219 -2.71 -11.59 9.89
N PHE A 220 -4.01 -11.73 10.13
CA PHE A 220 -4.69 -13.02 10.28
C PHE A 220 -4.56 -13.86 9.01
N PHE A 221 -4.83 -13.30 7.83
CA PHE A 221 -4.60 -14.01 6.57
C PHE A 221 -3.14 -14.37 6.35
N ALA A 222 -2.21 -13.46 6.68
CA ALA A 222 -0.78 -13.73 6.58
C ALA A 222 -0.36 -14.93 7.44
N LEU A 223 -0.92 -15.06 8.64
CA LEU A 223 -0.75 -16.20 9.53
C LEU A 223 -1.40 -17.48 8.97
N LEU A 224 -2.65 -17.40 8.51
CA LEU A 224 -3.35 -18.54 7.92
C LEU A 224 -2.59 -19.11 6.70
N ASN A 225 -1.99 -18.24 5.89
CA ASN A 225 -1.19 -18.66 4.73
C ASN A 225 0.01 -19.54 5.13
N ARG A 226 0.52 -19.45 6.38
CA ARG A 226 1.63 -20.27 6.88
C ARG A 226 1.24 -21.74 7.06
N PHE A 227 -0.03 -22.01 7.28
CA PHE A 227 -0.55 -23.36 7.48
C PHE A 227 -0.97 -24.04 6.17
N ARG A 228 -0.92 -23.32 5.05
CA ARG A 228 -1.28 -23.86 3.74
C ARG A 228 -0.03 -24.32 3.00
N SER A 229 0.25 -25.62 3.07
CA SER A 229 1.45 -26.23 2.48
C SER A 229 1.61 -26.03 0.96
N SER A 230 0.51 -25.77 0.25
CA SER A 230 0.52 -25.46 -1.18
C SER A 230 0.95 -24.03 -1.52
N LEU A 231 1.10 -23.16 -0.52
CA LEU A 231 1.59 -21.79 -0.68
C LEU A 231 3.02 -21.68 -0.17
N LYS A 232 3.95 -21.36 -1.07
CA LYS A 232 5.34 -21.02 -0.70
C LYS A 232 5.50 -19.51 -0.79
N LEU A 233 5.45 -18.84 0.37
CA LEU A 233 5.64 -17.40 0.52
C LEU A 233 6.90 -17.13 1.34
N ASP A 234 7.66 -16.10 1.00
CA ASP A 234 8.89 -15.74 1.71
C ASP A 234 8.56 -14.97 3.01
N PRO A 235 8.79 -15.56 4.21
CA PRO A 235 8.44 -14.93 5.48
C PRO A 235 9.23 -13.68 5.80
N ARG A 236 10.38 -13.46 5.16
CA ARG A 236 11.21 -12.28 5.45
C ARG A 236 10.45 -11.00 5.15
N TRP A 237 9.64 -11.00 4.08
CA TRP A 237 8.78 -9.87 3.75
C TRP A 237 7.69 -9.61 4.80
N LEU A 238 7.12 -10.66 5.38
CA LEU A 238 6.16 -10.52 6.47
C LEU A 238 6.83 -9.97 7.74
N ALA A 239 8.04 -10.43 8.06
CA ALA A 239 8.83 -9.92 9.18
C ALA A 239 9.18 -8.44 9.00
N TRP A 240 9.65 -8.05 7.81
CA TRP A 240 9.95 -6.65 7.49
C TRP A 240 8.70 -5.77 7.52
N SER A 241 7.55 -6.29 7.04
CA SER A 241 6.26 -5.58 7.14
C SER A 241 5.89 -5.30 8.60
N GLY A 242 5.96 -6.31 9.48
CA GLY A 242 5.69 -6.15 10.90
C GLY A 242 6.67 -5.21 11.61
N ALA A 243 7.97 -5.34 11.32
CA ALA A 243 9.01 -4.51 11.92
C ALA A 243 8.84 -3.02 11.55
N THR A 244 8.63 -2.72 10.26
CA THR A 244 8.44 -1.35 9.78
C THR A 244 7.13 -0.74 10.27
N LEU A 245 6.03 -1.50 10.31
CA LEU A 245 4.77 -1.04 10.91
C LEU A 245 4.96 -0.69 12.40
N THR A 246 5.61 -1.57 13.16
CA THR A 246 5.87 -1.36 14.60
C THR A 246 6.74 -0.12 14.83
N ALA A 247 7.83 0.02 14.08
CA ALA A 247 8.68 1.21 14.13
C ALA A 247 7.87 2.48 13.79
N GLY A 248 7.02 2.42 12.77
CA GLY A 248 6.12 3.51 12.42
C GLY A 248 5.21 3.91 13.57
N VAL A 249 4.52 2.94 14.19
CA VAL A 249 3.65 3.18 15.36
C VAL A 249 4.42 3.90 16.46
N ILE A 250 5.63 3.42 16.79
CA ILE A 250 6.48 4.04 17.82
C ILE A 250 6.80 5.49 17.45
N CYS A 251 7.23 5.77 16.22
CA CYS A 251 7.50 7.14 15.76
C CYS A 251 6.27 8.05 15.90
N ARG A 252 5.08 7.56 15.51
CA ARG A 252 3.82 8.32 15.60
C ARG A 252 3.43 8.61 17.05
N GLU A 253 3.52 7.62 17.93
CA GLU A 253 3.13 7.80 19.35
C GLU A 253 4.11 8.72 20.08
N LEU A 254 5.42 8.65 19.77
CA LEU A 254 6.40 9.62 20.28
C LEU A 254 6.13 11.04 19.77
N ASP A 255 5.67 11.19 18.53
CA ASP A 255 5.30 12.49 17.95
C ASP A 255 4.07 13.09 18.64
N LEU A 256 3.02 12.29 18.85
CA LEU A 256 1.82 12.67 19.60
C LEU A 256 2.15 13.05 21.05
N ALA A 257 3.17 12.43 21.64
CA ALA A 257 3.64 12.74 23.00
C ALA A 257 4.57 13.98 23.06
N GLY A 258 4.94 14.57 21.92
CA GLY A 258 5.93 15.65 21.86
C GLY A 258 7.35 15.22 22.23
N ARG A 259 7.67 13.92 22.12
CA ARG A 259 8.94 13.31 22.53
C ARG A 259 9.82 12.85 21.38
N PHE A 260 9.40 13.07 20.13
CA PHE A 260 10.17 12.67 18.95
C PHE A 260 11.13 13.77 18.49
N SER A 261 10.61 14.95 18.16
CA SER A 261 11.36 16.09 17.65
C SER A 261 10.68 17.41 17.99
N GLY A 262 11.39 18.53 17.83
CA GLY A 262 10.81 19.86 17.95
C GLY A 262 9.86 20.21 16.78
N PRO A 263 9.01 21.24 16.95
CA PRO A 263 7.98 21.61 15.96
C PRO A 263 8.54 22.08 14.61
N ASP A 264 9.79 22.53 14.58
CA ASP A 264 10.49 23.00 13.38
C ASP A 264 11.42 21.97 12.74
N ALA A 265 11.53 20.79 13.33
CA ALA A 265 12.40 19.76 12.79
C ALA A 265 11.92 19.34 11.40
N VAL A 266 12.86 19.19 10.46
CA VAL A 266 12.56 18.64 9.13
C VAL A 266 12.04 17.21 9.24
N LEU A 267 12.58 16.44 10.17
CA LEU A 267 12.16 15.08 10.45
C LEU A 267 11.16 15.06 11.60
N GLN A 268 9.90 14.76 11.28
CA GLN A 268 8.79 14.62 12.24
C GLN A 268 8.47 13.14 12.43
N GLY A 269 8.02 12.74 13.63
CA GLY A 269 7.72 11.34 13.91
C GLY A 269 6.51 10.84 13.11
N HIS A 270 5.52 11.70 12.88
CA HIS A 270 4.38 11.39 12.01
C HIS A 270 4.77 11.34 10.51
N ALA A 271 5.79 12.08 10.09
CA ALA A 271 6.33 11.97 8.73
C ALA A 271 7.05 10.61 8.53
N LEU A 272 7.80 10.14 9.54
CA LEU A 272 8.37 8.78 9.52
C LEU A 272 7.30 7.70 9.53
N TRP A 273 6.18 7.91 10.21
CA TRP A 273 5.03 7.01 10.16
C TRP A 273 4.57 6.77 8.71
N HIS A 274 4.44 7.83 7.89
CA HIS A 274 4.05 7.68 6.48
C HIS A 274 5.04 6.81 5.70
N VAL A 275 6.34 7.09 5.84
CA VAL A 275 7.39 6.35 5.13
C VAL A 275 7.43 4.89 5.58
N LEU A 276 7.44 4.63 6.88
CA LEU A 276 7.56 3.30 7.46
C LEU A 276 6.33 2.43 7.20
N THR A 277 5.14 3.01 7.22
CA THR A 277 3.92 2.26 6.86
C THR A 277 3.79 2.05 5.36
N SER A 278 4.31 2.96 4.51
CA SER A 278 4.46 2.70 3.07
C SER A 278 5.40 1.50 2.83
N LEU A 279 6.54 1.46 3.51
CA LEU A 279 7.45 0.32 3.46
C LEU A 279 6.77 -0.97 3.94
N SER A 280 5.96 -0.90 4.99
CA SER A 280 5.21 -2.06 5.48
C SER A 280 4.20 -2.59 4.46
N LEU A 281 3.47 -1.68 3.78
CA LEU A 281 2.57 -2.02 2.67
C LEU A 281 3.33 -2.64 1.51
N GLY A 282 4.48 -2.06 1.13
CA GLY A 282 5.36 -2.60 0.09
C GLY A 282 5.89 -4.00 0.42
N CYS A 283 6.32 -4.22 1.67
CA CYS A 283 6.74 -5.54 2.14
C CYS A 283 5.58 -6.54 2.12
N THR A 284 4.36 -6.13 2.48
CA THR A 284 3.18 -7.01 2.39
C THR A 284 2.85 -7.37 0.94
N TYR A 285 2.97 -6.42 0.01
CA TYR A 285 2.84 -6.67 -1.42
C TYR A 285 3.89 -7.68 -1.90
N LEU A 286 5.16 -7.50 -1.51
CA LEU A 286 6.26 -8.41 -1.86
C LEU A 286 6.11 -9.79 -1.23
N TYR A 287 5.54 -9.89 -0.03
CA TYR A 287 5.15 -11.15 0.58
C TYR A 287 4.22 -11.93 -0.36
N HIS A 288 3.14 -11.31 -0.83
CA HIS A 288 2.22 -11.95 -1.78
C HIS A 288 2.84 -12.19 -3.16
N ARG A 289 3.73 -11.30 -3.62
CA ARG A 289 4.44 -11.44 -4.89
C ARG A 289 5.39 -12.64 -4.89
N SER A 290 6.03 -12.92 -3.75
CA SER A 290 6.98 -14.03 -3.57
C SER A 290 6.34 -15.42 -3.69
N ASN A 291 5.02 -15.50 -3.82
CA ASN A 291 4.32 -16.75 -4.02
C ASN A 291 4.86 -17.49 -5.26
N VAL A 292 5.21 -18.76 -5.08
CA VAL A 292 5.57 -19.67 -6.18
C VAL A 292 4.64 -20.86 -6.15
N VAL A 293 4.06 -21.19 -7.32
CA VAL A 293 3.25 -22.41 -7.48
C VAL A 293 4.18 -23.55 -7.85
N THR A 294 4.36 -24.51 -6.94
CA THR A 294 5.02 -25.78 -7.27
C THR A 294 4.07 -26.63 -8.12
N ALA A 295 4.54 -27.13 -9.26
CA ALA A 295 3.80 -28.10 -10.05
C ALA A 295 3.48 -29.34 -9.19
N PRO A 296 2.30 -29.97 -9.34
CA PRO A 296 2.01 -31.23 -8.69
C PRO A 296 3.03 -32.29 -9.16
N GLY A 297 3.86 -32.82 -8.25
CA GLY A 297 4.76 -33.94 -8.54
C GLY A 297 6.27 -33.69 -8.38
N SER A 298 6.74 -32.52 -7.98
CA SER A 298 8.15 -32.34 -7.63
C SER A 298 8.49 -33.09 -6.32
N PRO A 299 9.46 -34.02 -6.30
CA PRO A 299 9.85 -34.73 -5.08
C PRO A 299 10.37 -33.75 -4.02
N ARG A 300 10.19 -34.13 -2.76
CA ARG A 300 10.68 -33.38 -1.59
C ARG A 300 12.19 -33.46 -1.46
#